data_AF-A0A7V3D4X6-F1
#
_entry.id   AF-A0A7V3D4X6-F1
#
_cell.length_a   1.000
_cell.length_b   1.000
_cell.length_c   1.000
_cell.angle_alpha   90.00
_cell.angle_beta   90.00
_cell.angle_gamma   90.00
#
_symmetry.space_group_name_H-M   'P 1'
#
loop_
_entity.id
_entity.type
_entity.pdbx_description
1 polymer ?
#
loop_
_entity_poly.entity_id
_entity_poly.type
_entity_poly.pdbx_seq_one_letter_code
_entity_poly.pdbx_strand_id
1 'polypeptide(L)'
;MGPFADNRRVVILANPRAGTGKSLRYLEELLASLRGYRLEPQVCWRLDELSARHAAGEWRNWRCVVAAGGDGTLLEVVQRAPGVPAALLPLGNENLVARYFGVPRSGRKVAALIASACARRIDLGSVNGRPFCAVTGVGVDGEVVHRVHARRKGHINKLSYAVPILQSFGCYRYPSVEVAFPDSGESLRGAMVFVFNVPRYAMGLPLPEGANPADGLLDVYVFQRPGLWHFLRYFWSVLRRRQR
;
A
#
# COMPACT_ATOMS: atom_id res chain seq x y z
N MET A 1 1.02 21.04 15.22
CA MET A 1 -0.19 20.32 14.74
C MET A 1 -0.51 20.83 13.34
N GLY A 2 -0.92 19.95 12.42
CA GLY A 2 -1.25 20.34 11.03
C GLY A 2 -2.64 21.01 10.92
N PRO A 3 -2.98 21.64 9.78
CA PRO A 3 -4.20 22.43 9.61
C PRO A 3 -5.51 21.63 9.73
N PHE A 4 -5.43 20.30 9.72
CA PHE A 4 -6.57 19.40 9.84
C PHE A 4 -6.78 18.88 11.27
N ALA A 5 -5.87 19.17 12.20
CA ALA A 5 -5.86 18.59 13.54
C ALA A 5 -7.01 19.05 14.44
N ASP A 6 -7.64 20.19 14.14
CA ASP A 6 -8.76 20.72 14.92
C ASP A 6 -10.13 20.30 14.34
N ASN A 7 -10.13 19.77 13.12
CA ASN A 7 -11.34 19.28 12.47
C ASN A 7 -11.84 18.00 13.16
N ARG A 8 -13.17 17.88 13.25
CA ARG A 8 -13.85 16.71 13.86
C ARG A 8 -14.29 15.66 12.87
N ARG A 9 -14.55 16.03 11.61
CA ARG A 9 -15.12 15.11 10.62
C ARG A 9 -14.09 14.13 10.12
N VAL A 10 -14.40 12.84 10.18
CA VAL A 10 -13.55 11.77 9.66
C VAL A 10 -14.32 11.05 8.57
N VAL A 11 -13.92 11.24 7.31
CA VAL A 11 -14.56 10.55 6.19
C VAL A 11 -13.95 9.15 6.06
N ILE A 12 -14.76 8.13 5.84
CA ILE A 12 -14.30 6.75 5.77
C ILE A 12 -14.74 6.15 4.44
N LEU A 13 -13.80 5.88 3.54
CA LEU A 13 -14.06 5.10 2.34
C LEU A 13 -14.01 3.61 2.70
N ALA A 14 -15.18 2.98 2.80
CA ALA A 14 -15.30 1.56 3.08
C ALA A 14 -15.35 0.77 1.78
N ASN A 15 -14.36 -0.10 1.55
CA ASN A 15 -14.36 -1.00 0.40
C ASN A 15 -15.14 -2.29 0.75
N PRO A 16 -16.34 -2.51 0.19
CA PRO A 16 -17.16 -3.68 0.52
C PRO A 16 -16.53 -5.00 0.07
N ARG A 17 -15.55 -4.94 -0.86
CA ARG A 17 -14.80 -6.09 -1.37
C ARG A 17 -13.50 -6.35 -0.60
N ALA A 18 -13.22 -5.60 0.46
CA ALA A 18 -12.02 -5.75 1.26
C ALA A 18 -12.28 -6.60 2.52
N GLY A 19 -11.90 -7.88 2.45
CA GLY A 19 -11.79 -8.77 3.61
C GLY A 19 -13.00 -9.67 3.86
N THR A 20 -12.92 -10.52 4.89
CA THR A 20 -13.98 -11.47 5.29
C THR A 20 -15.06 -10.78 6.13
N GLY A 21 -16.13 -11.49 6.52
CA GLY A 21 -17.21 -10.95 7.38
C GLY A 21 -16.75 -10.25 8.67
N LYS A 22 -15.52 -10.50 9.15
CA LYS A 22 -14.88 -9.77 10.27
C LYS A 22 -14.57 -8.30 9.98
N SER A 23 -14.59 -7.89 8.71
CA SER A 23 -14.21 -6.54 8.28
C SER A 23 -15.23 -5.48 8.68
N LEU A 24 -16.53 -5.82 8.66
CA LEU A 24 -17.59 -4.96 9.16
C LEU A 24 -17.43 -4.69 10.66
N ARG A 25 -17.10 -5.70 11.45
CA ARG A 25 -16.85 -5.56 12.90
C ARG A 25 -15.72 -4.55 13.20
N TYR A 26 -14.63 -4.58 12.43
CA TYR A 26 -13.54 -3.60 12.61
C TYR A 26 -13.95 -2.18 12.21
N LEU A 27 -14.80 -2.05 11.18
CA LEU A 27 -15.36 -0.77 10.78
C LEU A 27 -16.30 -0.23 11.87
N GLU A 28 -17.21 -1.05 12.40
CA GLU A 28 -18.08 -0.68 13.51
C GLU A 28 -17.29 -0.27 14.76
N GLU A 29 -16.24 -1.02 15.10
CA GLU A 29 -15.34 -0.68 16.20
C GLU A 29 -14.67 0.69 15.98
N LEU A 30 -14.24 0.97 14.74
CA LEU A 30 -13.66 2.27 14.36
C LEU A 30 -14.69 3.39 14.55
N LEU A 31 -15.92 3.23 14.02
CA LEU A 31 -16.99 4.21 14.11
C LEU A 31 -17.34 4.54 15.57
N ALA A 32 -17.52 3.51 16.39
CA ALA A 32 -17.83 3.68 17.82
C ALA A 32 -16.68 4.38 18.56
N SER A 33 -15.44 3.98 18.29
CA SER A 33 -14.26 4.55 18.95
C SER A 33 -14.03 6.02 18.54
N LEU A 34 -14.21 6.37 17.27
CA LEU A 34 -14.12 7.76 16.79
C LEU A 34 -15.13 8.67 17.49
N ARG A 35 -16.38 8.21 17.65
CA ARG A 35 -17.41 8.94 18.41
C ARG A 35 -16.99 9.14 19.88
N GLY A 36 -16.36 8.13 20.49
CA GLY A 36 -15.79 8.23 21.84
C GLY A 36 -14.73 9.34 21.98
N TYR A 37 -13.96 9.59 20.92
CA TYR A 37 -13.02 10.71 20.83
C TYR A 37 -13.67 12.06 20.41
N ARG A 38 -15.01 12.15 20.40
CA ARG A 38 -15.78 13.32 19.93
C ARG A 38 -15.48 13.69 18.47
N LEU A 39 -15.10 12.71 17.67
CA LEU A 39 -14.97 12.84 16.21
C LEU A 39 -16.28 12.41 15.53
N GLU A 40 -16.51 12.94 14.34
CA GLU A 40 -17.73 12.77 13.56
C GLU A 40 -17.46 11.88 12.34
N PRO A 41 -17.57 10.54 12.48
CA PRO A 41 -17.31 9.65 11.36
C PRO A 41 -18.44 9.67 10.33
N GLN A 42 -18.09 9.71 9.04
CA GLN A 42 -19.02 9.63 7.92
C GLN A 42 -18.53 8.59 6.91
N VAL A 43 -19.35 7.58 6.63
CA VAL A 43 -18.96 6.48 5.74
C VAL A 43 -19.41 6.78 4.31
N CYS A 44 -18.47 6.66 3.38
CA CYS A 44 -18.70 6.63 1.94
C CYS A 44 -18.42 5.22 1.43
N TRP A 45 -19.32 4.67 0.62
CA TRP A 45 -19.18 3.32 0.06
C TRP A 45 -18.68 3.33 -1.39
N ARG A 46 -18.69 4.51 -2.03
CA ARG A 46 -18.34 4.69 -3.43
C ARG A 46 -17.25 5.75 -3.59
N LEU A 47 -16.35 5.50 -4.53
CA LEU A 47 -15.26 6.43 -4.86
C LEU A 47 -15.77 7.77 -5.38
N ASP A 48 -16.83 7.75 -6.19
CA ASP A 48 -17.37 8.97 -6.79
C ASP A 48 -18.06 9.85 -5.76
N GLU A 49 -18.59 9.25 -4.69
CA GLU A 49 -19.12 9.99 -3.54
C GLU A 49 -18.00 10.76 -2.82
N LEU A 50 -16.89 10.10 -2.49
CA LEU A 50 -15.72 10.77 -1.91
C LEU A 50 -15.20 11.91 -2.80
N SER A 51 -15.14 11.65 -4.10
CA SER A 51 -14.66 12.61 -5.11
C SER A 51 -15.56 13.82 -5.20
N ALA A 52 -16.88 13.61 -5.25
CA ALA A 52 -17.87 14.68 -5.31
C ALA A 52 -17.82 15.58 -4.07
N ARG A 53 -17.68 14.98 -2.88
CA ARG A 53 -17.60 15.72 -1.62
C ARG A 53 -16.30 16.53 -1.51
N HIS A 54 -15.18 15.99 -2.00
CA HIS A 54 -13.92 16.74 -2.09
C HIS A 54 -14.05 17.90 -3.10
N ALA A 55 -14.60 17.66 -4.29
CA ALA A 55 -14.84 18.70 -5.29
C ALA A 55 -15.77 19.82 -4.79
N ALA A 56 -16.77 19.48 -3.95
CA ALA A 56 -17.65 20.44 -3.29
C ALA A 56 -16.95 21.26 -2.17
N GLY A 57 -15.67 21.00 -1.88
CA GLY A 57 -14.88 21.76 -0.91
C GLY A 57 -15.08 21.35 0.55
N GLU A 58 -15.82 20.26 0.82
CA GLU A 58 -16.07 19.78 2.19
C GLU A 58 -14.79 19.40 2.93
N TRP A 59 -13.73 19.05 2.20
CA TRP A 59 -12.45 18.60 2.72
C TRP A 59 -11.77 19.58 3.67
N ARG A 60 -12.08 20.88 3.56
CA ARG A 60 -11.59 21.92 4.47
C ARG A 60 -12.00 21.66 5.92
N ASN A 61 -13.10 20.96 6.13
CA ASN A 61 -13.64 20.60 7.45
C ASN A 61 -13.32 19.15 7.85
N TRP A 62 -12.55 18.41 7.04
CA TRP A 62 -12.18 17.02 7.35
C TRP A 62 -10.90 16.99 8.17
N ARG A 63 -10.86 16.11 9.16
CA ARG A 63 -9.64 15.77 9.90
C ARG A 63 -8.72 14.90 9.06
N CYS A 64 -9.31 13.89 8.43
CA CYS A 64 -8.65 12.94 7.55
C CYS A 64 -9.70 12.15 6.75
N VAL A 65 -9.21 11.40 5.75
CA VAL A 65 -9.97 10.35 5.07
C VAL A 65 -9.36 9.00 5.43
N VAL A 66 -10.19 8.07 5.93
CA VAL A 66 -9.80 6.70 6.27
C VAL A 66 -10.09 5.79 5.09
N ALA A 67 -9.07 5.13 4.57
CA ALA A 67 -9.21 3.98 3.70
C ALA A 67 -9.51 2.73 4.56
N ALA A 68 -10.74 2.26 4.58
CA ALA A 68 -11.10 0.98 5.18
C ALA A 68 -11.01 -0.12 4.11
N GLY A 69 -9.81 -0.67 3.96
CA GLY A 69 -9.48 -1.56 2.85
C GLY A 69 -8.02 -2.03 2.84
N GLY A 70 -7.49 -2.28 1.65
CA GLY A 70 -6.06 -2.59 1.45
C GLY A 70 -5.27 -1.40 0.90
N ASP A 71 -4.01 -1.64 0.51
CA ASP A 71 -3.13 -0.61 -0.05
C ASP A 71 -3.75 0.07 -1.30
N GLY A 72 -4.48 -0.67 -2.14
CA GLY A 72 -5.21 -0.09 -3.27
C GLY A 72 -6.33 0.89 -2.86
N THR A 73 -7.05 0.60 -1.76
CA THR A 73 -8.06 1.54 -1.24
C THR A 73 -7.41 2.80 -0.66
N LEU A 74 -6.22 2.68 -0.07
CA LEU A 74 -5.43 3.83 0.36
C LEU A 74 -5.04 4.71 -0.84
N LEU A 75 -4.56 4.09 -1.92
CA LEU A 75 -4.17 4.82 -3.13
C LEU A 75 -5.37 5.54 -3.78
N GLU A 76 -6.55 4.92 -3.79
CA GLU A 76 -7.78 5.58 -4.24
C GLU A 76 -8.14 6.79 -3.37
N VAL A 77 -8.06 6.68 -2.04
CA VAL A 77 -8.29 7.82 -1.14
C VAL A 77 -7.34 8.97 -1.44
N VAL A 78 -6.04 8.66 -1.58
CA VAL A 78 -5.01 9.67 -1.86
C VAL A 78 -5.25 10.38 -3.20
N GLN A 79 -5.71 9.66 -4.22
CA GLN A 79 -6.03 10.24 -5.52
C GLN A 79 -7.33 11.06 -5.53
N ARG A 80 -8.37 10.60 -4.82
CA ARG A 80 -9.70 11.25 -4.83
C ARG A 80 -9.84 12.37 -3.81
N ALA A 81 -8.97 12.41 -2.79
CA ALA A 81 -8.95 13.44 -1.76
C ALA A 81 -7.53 14.01 -1.57
N PRO A 82 -6.91 14.57 -2.63
CA PRO A 82 -5.56 15.08 -2.56
C PRO A 82 -5.44 16.20 -1.52
N GLY A 83 -4.29 16.26 -0.85
CA GLY A 83 -3.99 17.27 0.18
C GLY A 83 -4.63 17.01 1.54
N VAL A 84 -5.52 16.01 1.67
CA VAL A 84 -6.12 15.63 2.95
C VAL A 84 -5.32 14.49 3.57
N PRO A 85 -5.03 14.51 4.89
CA PRO A 85 -4.39 13.38 5.56
C PRO A 85 -5.16 12.08 5.35
N ALA A 86 -4.45 11.02 4.98
CA ALA A 86 -5.02 9.69 4.82
C ALA A 86 -4.68 8.79 6.00
N ALA A 87 -5.65 8.01 6.47
CA ALA A 87 -5.46 6.94 7.44
C ALA A 87 -5.87 5.60 6.83
N LEU A 88 -5.34 4.49 7.33
CA LEU A 88 -5.63 3.14 6.83
C LEU A 88 -6.21 2.28 7.96
N LEU A 89 -7.41 1.76 7.77
CA LEU A 89 -7.90 0.60 8.53
C LEU A 89 -7.56 -0.65 7.70
N PRO A 90 -6.54 -1.44 8.08
CA PRO A 90 -5.96 -2.48 7.22
C PRO A 90 -6.85 -3.73 7.15
N LEU A 91 -7.80 -3.72 6.23
CA LEU A 91 -8.75 -4.82 5.97
C LEU A 91 -8.31 -5.72 4.81
N GLY A 92 -7.35 -5.26 3.99
CA GLY A 92 -6.77 -6.01 2.87
C GLY A 92 -5.88 -7.19 3.29
N ASN A 93 -5.25 -7.82 2.29
CA ASN A 93 -4.42 -9.01 2.48
C ASN A 93 -2.97 -8.67 2.89
N GLU A 94 -2.29 -7.82 2.13
CA GLU A 94 -0.88 -7.46 2.36
C GLU A 94 -0.74 -6.28 3.33
N ASN A 95 -1.41 -5.16 3.04
CA ASN A 95 -1.40 -3.93 3.85
C ASN A 95 0.04 -3.46 4.16
N LEU A 96 0.88 -3.40 3.12
CA LEU A 96 2.31 -3.08 3.24
C LEU A 96 2.52 -1.72 3.92
N VAL A 97 1.69 -0.73 3.57
CA VAL A 97 1.79 0.62 4.16
C VAL A 97 1.43 0.59 5.64
N ALA A 98 0.34 -0.09 6.04
CA ALA A 98 0.00 -0.24 7.44
C ALA A 98 1.09 -1.01 8.22
N ARG A 99 1.68 -2.06 7.63
CA ARG A 99 2.79 -2.80 8.26
C ARG A 99 4.03 -1.95 8.43
N TYR A 100 4.34 -1.07 7.48
CA TYR A 100 5.44 -0.12 7.58
C TYR A 100 5.22 0.83 8.76
N PHE A 101 4.06 1.48 8.83
CA PHE A 101 3.72 2.41 9.91
C PHE A 101 3.31 1.76 11.25
N GLY A 102 3.32 0.42 11.33
CA GLY A 102 2.86 -0.30 12.52
C GLY A 102 1.37 -0.13 12.84
N VAL A 103 0.56 0.22 11.83
CA VAL A 103 -0.88 0.41 11.99
C VAL A 103 -1.56 -0.96 12.20
N PRO A 104 -2.16 -1.19 13.37
CA PRO A 104 -2.76 -2.48 13.71
C PRO A 104 -4.12 -2.67 13.02
N ARG A 105 -4.50 -3.93 12.81
CA ARG A 105 -5.86 -4.30 12.37
C ARG A 105 -6.84 -4.24 13.53
N SER A 106 -7.19 -3.03 13.98
CA SER A 106 -8.16 -2.77 15.04
C SER A 106 -8.79 -1.39 14.84
N GLY A 107 -10.12 -1.32 14.87
CA GLY A 107 -10.83 -0.05 14.73
C GLY A 107 -10.52 0.91 15.88
N ARG A 108 -10.43 0.38 17.10
CA ARG A 108 -10.10 1.16 18.32
C ARG A 108 -8.72 1.78 18.26
N LYS A 109 -7.70 0.99 17.89
CA LYS A 109 -6.32 1.49 17.81
C LYS A 109 -6.16 2.50 16.67
N VAL A 110 -6.82 2.28 15.53
CA VAL A 110 -6.84 3.25 14.42
C VAL A 110 -7.55 4.55 14.83
N ALA A 111 -8.67 4.49 15.55
CA ALA A 111 -9.34 5.67 16.08
C ALA A 111 -8.42 6.49 17.02
N ALA A 112 -7.66 5.82 17.88
CA ALA A 112 -6.69 6.48 18.76
C ALA A 112 -5.57 7.20 17.97
N LEU A 113 -5.07 6.59 16.89
CA LEU A 113 -4.09 7.21 15.99
C LEU A 113 -4.67 8.45 15.28
N ILE A 114 -5.94 8.38 14.84
CA ILE A 114 -6.61 9.52 14.22
C ILE A 114 -6.84 10.65 15.23
N ALA A 115 -7.26 10.30 16.45
CA ALA A 115 -7.49 11.25 17.53
C ALA A 115 -6.21 12.01 17.91
N SER A 116 -5.05 11.36 17.92
CA SER A 116 -3.77 12.02 18.24
C SER A 116 -3.28 13.01 17.17
N ALA A 117 -3.88 13.01 15.96
CA ALA A 117 -3.51 13.88 14.83
C ALA A 117 -2.00 13.86 14.48
N CYS A 118 -1.33 12.75 14.73
CA CYS A 118 0.06 12.56 14.31
C CYS A 118 0.11 12.12 12.85
N ALA A 119 0.24 13.09 11.94
CA ALA A 119 0.43 12.83 10.51
C ALA A 119 1.92 12.85 10.15
N ARG A 120 2.31 11.96 9.24
CA ARG A 120 3.63 11.97 8.60
C ARG A 120 3.44 12.20 7.11
N ARG A 121 4.33 12.99 6.51
CA ARG A 121 4.41 13.11 5.04
C ARG A 121 5.21 11.93 4.51
N ILE A 122 4.74 11.40 3.39
CA ILE A 122 5.47 10.44 2.57
C ILE A 122 5.31 10.83 1.11
N ASP A 123 6.32 10.49 0.34
CA ASP A 123 6.35 10.58 -1.10
C ASP A 123 5.52 9.46 -1.72
N LEU A 124 5.13 9.67 -2.97
CA LEU A 124 4.49 8.66 -3.80
C LEU A 124 5.34 8.49 -5.05
N GLY A 125 5.64 7.24 -5.39
CA GLY A 125 6.22 6.94 -6.69
C GLY A 125 5.15 7.06 -7.78
N SER A 126 5.58 7.23 -9.03
CA SER A 126 4.69 7.26 -10.20
C SER A 126 5.20 6.34 -11.30
N VAL A 127 4.30 5.60 -11.93
CA VAL A 127 4.58 4.79 -13.12
C VAL A 127 3.59 5.19 -14.20
N ASN A 128 4.09 5.74 -15.31
CA ASN A 128 3.25 6.21 -16.43
C ASN A 128 2.11 7.14 -15.96
N GLY A 129 2.41 8.06 -15.03
CA GLY A 129 1.45 8.99 -14.45
C GLY A 129 0.52 8.39 -13.39
N ARG A 130 0.63 7.09 -13.08
CA ARG A 130 -0.17 6.43 -12.05
C ARG A 130 0.63 6.32 -10.74
N PRO A 131 0.11 6.85 -9.62
CA PRO A 131 0.83 6.80 -8.36
C PRO A 131 0.90 5.38 -7.78
N PHE A 132 1.93 5.10 -6.99
CA PHE A 132 2.03 3.92 -6.13
C PHE A 132 2.64 4.30 -4.77
N CYS A 133 2.17 3.64 -3.70
CA CYS A 133 2.63 3.96 -2.35
C CYS A 133 3.76 3.07 -1.85
N ALA A 134 3.83 1.80 -2.29
CA ALA A 134 4.64 0.79 -1.62
C ALA A 134 5.78 0.26 -2.49
N VAL A 135 5.43 -0.56 -3.48
CA VAL A 135 6.38 -1.21 -4.38
C VAL A 135 5.72 -1.43 -5.74
N THR A 136 6.51 -1.35 -6.79
CA THR A 136 6.15 -1.78 -8.13
C THR A 136 7.25 -2.68 -8.70
N GLY A 137 6.87 -3.61 -9.59
CA GLY A 137 7.78 -4.58 -10.18
C GLY A 137 7.69 -4.60 -11.70
N VAL A 138 8.82 -4.81 -12.35
CA VAL A 138 8.95 -5.06 -13.79
C VAL A 138 9.63 -6.42 -13.99
N GLY A 139 9.15 -7.19 -14.95
CA GLY A 139 9.62 -8.55 -15.20
C GLY A 139 8.60 -9.60 -14.78
N VAL A 140 9.08 -10.74 -14.29
CA VAL A 140 8.22 -11.88 -13.89
C VAL A 140 7.25 -11.54 -12.75
N ASP A 141 7.55 -10.52 -11.92
CA ASP A 141 6.63 -10.03 -10.89
C ASP A 141 5.30 -9.52 -11.50
N GLY A 142 5.39 -8.73 -12.57
CA GLY A 142 4.22 -8.27 -13.33
C GLY A 142 3.42 -9.44 -13.94
N GLU A 143 4.11 -10.47 -14.41
CA GLU A 143 3.48 -11.69 -14.93
C GLU A 143 2.74 -12.47 -13.83
N VAL A 144 3.31 -12.56 -12.62
CA VAL A 144 2.62 -13.14 -11.44
C VAL A 144 1.33 -12.39 -11.15
N VAL A 145 1.41 -11.05 -11.05
CA VAL A 145 0.25 -10.19 -10.78
C VAL A 145 -0.81 -10.37 -11.88
N HIS A 146 -0.42 -10.38 -13.15
CA HIS A 146 -1.31 -10.61 -14.28
C HIS A 146 -2.04 -11.95 -14.18
N ARG A 147 -1.33 -13.05 -13.89
CA ARG A 147 -1.92 -14.39 -13.75
C ARG A 147 -2.85 -14.52 -12.55
N VAL A 148 -2.51 -13.90 -11.43
CA VAL A 148 -3.37 -13.88 -10.23
C VAL A 148 -4.68 -13.16 -10.54
N HIS A 149 -4.60 -12.00 -11.23
CA HIS A 149 -5.79 -11.26 -11.64
C HIS A 149 -6.64 -12.02 -12.65
N ALA A 150 -6.04 -12.67 -13.65
CA ALA A 150 -6.75 -13.46 -14.65
C ALA A 150 -7.52 -14.65 -14.03
N ARG A 151 -7.02 -15.22 -12.93
CA ARG A 151 -7.66 -16.36 -12.22
C ARG A 151 -8.61 -15.93 -11.11
N ARG A 152 -8.79 -14.63 -10.89
CA ARG A 152 -9.54 -14.12 -9.75
C ARG A 152 -11.04 -14.39 -9.93
N LYS A 153 -11.57 -15.35 -9.16
CA LYS A 153 -13.02 -15.59 -9.02
C LYS A 153 -13.63 -15.00 -7.74
N GLY A 154 -12.83 -14.36 -6.88
CA GLY A 154 -13.29 -13.82 -5.60
C GLY A 154 -12.18 -13.14 -4.78
N HIS A 155 -12.22 -13.33 -3.46
CA HIS A 155 -11.18 -12.83 -2.54
C HIS A 155 -9.86 -13.57 -2.79
N ILE A 156 -8.80 -12.81 -3.06
CA ILE A 156 -7.46 -13.37 -3.22
C ILE A 156 -6.88 -13.57 -1.82
N ASN A 157 -6.48 -14.80 -1.51
CA ASN A 157 -5.72 -15.13 -0.32
C ASN A 157 -4.25 -15.38 -0.67
N LYS A 158 -3.40 -15.49 0.35
CA LYS A 158 -1.95 -15.72 0.17
C LYS A 158 -1.63 -16.98 -0.65
N LEU A 159 -2.40 -18.05 -0.47
CA LEU A 159 -2.21 -19.31 -1.20
C LEU A 159 -2.56 -19.19 -2.70
N SER A 160 -3.42 -18.23 -3.06
CA SER A 160 -3.80 -17.95 -4.45
C SER A 160 -2.61 -17.49 -5.30
N TYR A 161 -1.52 -17.01 -4.66
CA TYR A 161 -0.30 -16.60 -5.34
C TYR A 161 0.66 -17.77 -5.62
N ALA A 162 0.56 -18.91 -4.92
CA ALA A 162 1.57 -19.97 -5.00
C ALA A 162 1.70 -20.57 -6.42
N VAL A 163 0.58 -20.99 -7.03
CA VAL A 163 0.59 -21.55 -8.39
C VAL A 163 0.95 -20.51 -9.45
N PRO A 164 0.38 -19.28 -9.43
CA PRO A 164 0.82 -18.21 -10.33
C PRO A 164 2.32 -17.90 -10.21
N ILE A 165 2.89 -17.84 -9.01
CA ILE A 165 4.34 -17.66 -8.81
C ILE A 165 5.11 -18.77 -9.52
N LEU A 166 4.84 -20.04 -9.21
CA LEU A 166 5.57 -21.16 -9.81
C LEU A 166 5.50 -21.14 -11.35
N GLN A 167 4.32 -20.89 -11.91
CA GLN A 167 4.12 -20.86 -13.35
C GLN A 167 4.77 -19.65 -14.03
N SER A 168 4.65 -18.45 -13.44
CA SER A 168 5.33 -17.27 -13.98
C SER A 168 6.83 -17.49 -13.99
N PHE A 169 7.41 -17.98 -12.90
CA PHE A 169 8.85 -18.23 -12.86
C PHE A 169 9.32 -19.31 -13.83
N GLY A 170 8.49 -20.32 -14.13
CA GLY A 170 8.80 -21.39 -15.07
C GLY A 170 8.59 -21.03 -16.56
N CYS A 171 7.63 -20.16 -16.88
CA CYS A 171 7.26 -19.87 -18.26
C CYS A 171 7.68 -18.47 -18.75
N TYR A 172 8.09 -17.58 -17.85
CA TYR A 172 8.50 -16.23 -18.23
C TYR A 172 9.83 -16.25 -18.98
N ARG A 173 9.93 -15.47 -20.06
CA ARG A 173 11.10 -15.45 -20.94
C ARG A 173 12.27 -14.60 -20.43
N TYR A 174 12.05 -13.82 -19.37
CA TYR A 174 13.06 -12.95 -18.75
C TYR A 174 13.79 -12.04 -19.76
N PRO A 175 13.06 -11.15 -20.48
CA PRO A 175 13.71 -10.16 -21.32
C PRO A 175 14.65 -9.29 -20.49
N SER A 176 15.73 -8.81 -21.10
CA SER A 176 16.62 -7.85 -20.45
C SER A 176 15.89 -6.52 -20.28
N VAL A 177 15.83 -6.04 -19.05
CA VAL A 177 15.27 -4.76 -18.65
C VAL A 177 16.44 -3.83 -18.32
N GLU A 178 16.47 -2.67 -18.95
CA GLU A 178 17.39 -1.59 -18.64
C GLU A 178 16.69 -0.56 -17.73
N VAL A 179 17.38 -0.14 -16.69
CA VAL A 179 16.97 0.92 -15.78
C VAL A 179 17.98 2.04 -15.88
N ALA A 180 17.56 3.20 -16.39
CA ALA A 180 18.39 4.38 -16.49
C ALA A 180 18.06 5.36 -15.35
N PHE A 181 19.09 6.01 -14.81
CA PHE A 181 19.02 7.04 -13.78
C PHE A 181 19.43 8.37 -14.43
N PRO A 182 18.47 9.20 -14.90
CA PRO A 182 18.80 10.39 -15.68
C PRO A 182 19.70 11.38 -14.95
N ASP A 183 19.54 11.50 -13.63
CA ASP A 183 20.27 12.47 -12.80
C ASP A 183 21.76 12.12 -12.64
N SER A 184 22.11 10.84 -12.68
CA SER A 184 23.50 10.37 -12.57
C SER A 184 24.11 9.94 -13.92
N GLY A 185 23.28 9.66 -14.92
CA GLY A 185 23.70 9.04 -16.18
C GLY A 185 24.00 7.54 -16.08
N GLU A 186 23.79 6.92 -14.91
CA GLU A 186 24.02 5.49 -14.71
C GLU A 186 22.89 4.65 -15.33
N SER A 187 23.22 3.44 -15.78
CA SER A 187 22.20 2.45 -16.12
C SER A 187 22.54 1.06 -15.60
N LEU A 188 21.50 0.33 -15.21
CA LEU A 188 21.57 -1.05 -14.73
C LEU A 188 20.77 -1.95 -15.68
N ARG A 189 21.22 -3.19 -15.85
CA ARG A 189 20.51 -4.20 -16.64
C ARG A 189 20.23 -5.46 -15.83
N GLY A 190 19.05 -6.02 -16.01
CA GLY A 190 18.65 -7.26 -15.34
C GLY A 190 17.44 -7.93 -15.95
N ALA A 191 16.97 -8.99 -15.30
CA ALA A 191 15.82 -9.80 -15.73
C ALA A 191 14.52 -9.47 -14.96
N MET A 192 14.66 -8.76 -13.84
CA MET A 192 13.57 -8.38 -12.95
C MET A 192 14.01 -7.14 -12.17
N VAL A 193 13.10 -6.19 -12.03
CA VAL A 193 13.33 -4.93 -11.33
C VAL A 193 12.23 -4.71 -10.31
N PHE A 194 12.58 -4.28 -9.11
CA PHE A 194 11.64 -3.75 -8.15
C PHE A 194 12.00 -2.31 -7.81
N VAL A 195 10.98 -1.48 -7.69
CA VAL A 195 11.11 -0.09 -7.27
C VAL A 195 10.27 0.08 -6.02
N PHE A 196 10.91 0.47 -4.92
CA PHE A 196 10.29 0.60 -3.60
C PHE A 196 10.22 2.05 -3.19
N ASN A 197 9.12 2.39 -2.54
CA ASN A 197 8.92 3.65 -1.81
C ASN A 197 8.90 3.38 -0.30
N VAL A 198 8.26 2.27 0.13
CA VAL A 198 8.32 1.82 1.53
C VAL A 198 9.20 0.57 1.66
N PRO A 199 9.94 0.39 2.77
CA PRO A 199 10.77 -0.79 3.05
C PRO A 199 9.92 -2.00 3.44
N ARG A 200 8.90 -2.34 2.64
CA ARG A 200 8.08 -3.53 2.83
C ARG A 200 7.81 -4.22 1.49
N TYR A 201 8.14 -5.51 1.45
CA TYR A 201 7.75 -6.43 0.40
C TYR A 201 6.85 -7.55 0.95
N ALA A 202 6.24 -8.34 0.06
CA ALA A 202 5.36 -9.49 0.32
C ALA A 202 5.42 -10.08 1.74
N MET A 203 4.26 -10.28 2.38
CA MET A 203 4.14 -10.74 3.78
C MET A 203 4.73 -9.77 4.81
N GLY A 204 5.07 -8.54 4.42
CA GLY A 204 5.65 -7.52 5.30
C GLY A 204 7.13 -7.69 5.56
N LEU A 205 7.86 -8.38 4.69
CA LEU A 205 9.31 -8.50 4.75
C LEU A 205 9.92 -7.08 4.69
N PRO A 206 10.82 -6.71 5.62
CA PRO A 206 11.42 -5.38 5.66
C PRO A 206 12.48 -5.24 4.57
N LEU A 207 12.02 -4.97 3.36
CA LEU A 207 12.86 -4.84 2.19
C LEU A 207 12.40 -3.63 1.36
N PRO A 208 13.33 -2.78 0.91
CA PRO A 208 14.77 -2.81 1.18
C PRO A 208 15.14 -2.27 2.57
N GLU A 209 16.35 -2.57 3.04
CA GLU A 209 16.83 -2.08 4.33
C GLU A 209 17.21 -0.59 4.20
N GLY A 210 16.75 0.25 5.12
CA GLY A 210 17.07 1.68 5.13
C GLY A 210 16.19 2.59 4.25
N ALA A 211 15.25 2.05 3.47
CA ALA A 211 14.37 2.90 2.64
C ALA A 211 13.57 3.88 3.50
N ASN A 212 13.57 5.15 3.08
CA ASN A 212 12.82 6.20 3.71
C ASN A 212 11.79 6.76 2.72
N PRO A 213 10.48 6.53 2.91
CA PRO A 213 9.44 7.02 2.00
C PRO A 213 9.25 8.54 2.05
N ALA A 214 10.19 9.31 2.59
CA ALA A 214 10.09 10.75 2.77
C ALA A 214 11.41 11.48 2.47
N ASP A 215 12.36 10.81 1.79
CA ASP A 215 13.64 11.39 1.37
C ASP A 215 13.65 11.91 -0.08
N GLY A 216 12.52 11.83 -0.79
CA GLY A 216 12.40 12.21 -2.18
C GLY A 216 12.99 11.21 -3.17
N LEU A 217 13.41 10.02 -2.73
CA LEU A 217 14.05 9.00 -3.56
C LEU A 217 13.21 7.72 -3.63
N LEU A 218 13.49 6.92 -4.65
CA LEU A 218 12.96 5.56 -4.79
C LEU A 218 14.11 4.56 -4.77
N ASP A 219 13.92 3.46 -4.06
CA ASP A 219 14.91 2.39 -3.98
C ASP A 219 14.72 1.38 -5.12
N VAL A 220 15.73 1.22 -5.97
CA VAL A 220 15.68 0.34 -7.14
C VAL A 220 16.53 -0.90 -6.91
N TYR A 221 15.93 -2.07 -7.10
CA TYR A 221 16.59 -3.37 -7.01
C TYR A 221 16.52 -4.10 -8.35
N VAL A 222 17.68 -4.36 -8.95
CA VAL A 222 17.80 -5.04 -10.24
C VAL A 222 18.37 -6.45 -10.04
N PHE A 223 17.56 -7.46 -10.35
CA PHE A 223 17.96 -8.86 -10.31
C PHE A 223 18.53 -9.27 -11.66
N GLN A 224 19.86 -9.44 -11.72
CA GLN A 224 20.55 -9.86 -12.93
C GLN A 224 20.28 -11.32 -13.30
N ARG A 225 20.16 -12.21 -12.29
CA ARG A 225 19.93 -13.64 -12.51
C ARG A 225 18.45 -13.99 -12.41
N PRO A 226 17.84 -14.55 -13.48
CA PRO A 226 16.46 -14.97 -13.45
C PRO A 226 16.26 -16.25 -12.62
N GLY A 227 14.99 -16.59 -12.37
CA GLY A 227 14.60 -17.87 -11.80
C GLY A 227 14.30 -17.85 -10.30
N LEU A 228 13.38 -18.73 -9.91
CA LEU A 228 12.81 -18.78 -8.56
C LEU A 228 13.86 -19.11 -7.50
N TRP A 229 14.85 -19.94 -7.85
CA TRP A 229 15.94 -20.29 -6.94
C TRP A 229 16.77 -19.06 -6.53
N HIS A 230 17.17 -18.22 -7.50
CA HIS A 230 17.95 -17.02 -7.21
C HIS A 230 17.16 -16.02 -6.38
N PHE A 231 15.87 -15.87 -6.70
CA PHE A 231 14.94 -15.05 -5.93
C PHE A 231 14.83 -15.55 -4.48
N LEU A 232 14.47 -16.83 -4.27
CA LEU A 232 14.34 -17.41 -2.93
C LEU A 232 15.65 -17.35 -2.13
N ARG A 233 16.79 -17.59 -2.77
CA ARG A 233 18.12 -17.49 -2.14
C ARG A 233 18.42 -16.08 -1.66
N TYR A 234 18.04 -15.05 -2.42
CA TYR A 234 18.17 -13.65 -2.00
C TYR A 234 17.28 -13.34 -0.79
N PHE A 235 16.00 -13.72 -0.83
CA PHE A 235 15.09 -13.53 0.30
C PHE A 235 15.59 -14.22 1.56
N TRP A 236 16.11 -15.43 1.41
CA TRP A 236 16.70 -16.18 2.50
C TRP A 236 17.97 -15.54 3.06
N SER A 237 18.83 -14.95 2.22
CA SER A 237 20.03 -14.24 2.71
C SER A 237 19.67 -12.97 3.46
N VAL A 238 18.66 -12.22 3.01
CA VAL A 238 18.13 -11.04 3.73
C VAL A 238 17.57 -11.46 5.10
N LEU A 239 16.76 -12.52 5.15
CA LEU A 239 16.20 -13.02 6.41
C LEU A 239 17.29 -13.44 7.41
N ARG A 240 18.38 -14.08 6.94
CA ARG A 240 19.50 -14.51 7.78
C ARG A 240 20.36 -13.36 8.28
N ARG A 241 20.65 -12.35 7.45
CA ARG A 241 21.47 -11.19 7.85
C ARG A 241 20.87 -10.42 9.03
N ARG A 242 19.55 -10.55 9.22
CA ARG A 242 18.79 -9.90 10.29
C ARG A 242 18.79 -10.65 11.63
N GLN A 243 19.25 -11.90 11.68
CA GLN A 243 19.36 -12.66 12.94
C GLN A 243 20.75 -12.58 13.59
N ARG A 244 21.64 -11.75 13.04
CA ARG A 244 22.90 -11.33 13.65
C ARG A 244 22.78 -9.87 14.05
#